data_AF-A0A1X0QKF3-F1
#
_entry.id   AF-A0A1X0QKF3-F1
#
_cell.length_a   1.000
_cell.length_b   1.000
_cell.length_c   1.000
_cell.angle_alpha   90.00
_cell.angle_beta   90.00
_cell.angle_gamma   90.00
#
_symmetry.space_group_name_H-M   'P 1'
#
loop_
_entity.id
_entity.type
_entity.pdbx_description
1 polymer ?
#
loop_
_entity_poly.entity_id
_entity_poly.type
_entity_poly.pdbx_seq_one_letter_code
_entity_poly.pdbx_strand_id
1 'polypeptide(L)'
;MKFKELIEKVKDLLDEEIIKLDVDLILKNFLKESIEINKFNFDQVKELVFYMKDSRNIYDELIECLYIEEVKLDALMLIFELVEHTDFEFDNLCEKLTEVLSTKTKITEELLYFIIQVVNFEVKRSKYDFIEDIITYLLNMSIDVNTPVSTNIIYTILTCCRIYPNLYLLVNKSISIKMLYFSFNKKLIERIYIEANNDSSRPKNVFLNNFCFPKLKEDLI
;
A
#
# COMPACT_ATOMS: atom_id res chain seq x y z
N MET A 1 9.42 -3.37 30.75
CA MET A 1 10.36 -2.95 29.68
C MET A 1 9.60 -2.00 28.79
N LYS A 2 10.11 -0.79 28.54
CA LYS A 2 9.41 0.19 27.69
C LYS A 2 9.52 -0.23 26.22
N PHE A 3 8.54 0.09 25.38
CA PHE A 3 8.49 -0.31 23.97
C PHE A 3 9.75 0.07 23.18
N LYS A 4 10.28 1.28 23.39
CA LYS A 4 11.56 1.72 22.78
C LYS A 4 12.77 0.89 23.23
N GLU A 5 12.81 0.47 24.49
CA GLU A 5 13.89 -0.37 25.02
C GLU A 5 13.84 -1.77 24.39
N LEU A 6 12.64 -2.28 24.06
CA LEU A 6 12.48 -3.54 23.34
C LEU A 6 13.05 -3.44 21.93
N ILE A 7 12.75 -2.39 21.18
CA ILE A 7 13.21 -2.24 19.78
C ILE A 7 14.74 -2.22 19.71
N GLU A 8 15.39 -1.43 20.56
CA GLU A 8 16.86 -1.39 20.63
C GLU A 8 17.42 -2.75 21.05
N LYS A 9 16.77 -3.42 22.00
CA LYS A 9 17.21 -4.73 22.47
C LYS A 9 17.07 -5.81 21.41
N VAL A 10 15.97 -5.85 20.66
CA VAL A 10 15.73 -6.86 19.62
C VAL A 10 16.75 -6.75 18.48
N LYS A 11 17.24 -5.55 18.18
CA LYS A 11 18.28 -5.33 17.15
C LYS A 11 19.63 -5.99 17.50
N ASP A 12 19.92 -6.16 18.79
CA ASP A 12 21.20 -6.68 19.29
C ASP A 12 21.15 -8.15 19.71
N LEU A 13 19.97 -8.79 19.68
CA LEU A 13 19.78 -10.17 20.14
C LEU A 13 19.86 -11.18 19.00
N LEU A 14 20.33 -12.39 19.32
CA LEU A 14 20.20 -13.53 18.42
C LEU A 14 18.74 -14.03 18.38
N ASP A 15 18.32 -14.64 17.26
CA ASP A 15 16.95 -15.16 17.08
C ASP A 15 16.48 -16.04 18.25
N GLU A 16 17.37 -16.88 18.79
CA GLU A 16 17.08 -17.77 19.94
C GLU A 16 16.80 -17.02 21.25
N GLU A 17 17.32 -15.80 21.40
CA GLU A 17 17.10 -14.94 22.55
C GLU A 17 15.83 -14.08 22.38
N ILE A 18 15.50 -13.72 21.15
CA ILE A 18 14.26 -13.01 20.80
C ILE A 18 13.04 -13.89 21.10
N ILE A 19 13.12 -15.20 20.85
CA ILE A 19 12.06 -16.16 21.20
C ILE A 19 11.72 -16.13 22.72
N LYS A 20 12.67 -15.73 23.58
CA LYS A 20 12.43 -15.62 25.03
C LYS A 20 11.74 -14.31 25.40
N LEU A 21 11.66 -13.35 24.50
CA LEU A 21 10.89 -12.13 24.67
C LEU A 21 9.42 -12.41 24.35
N ASP A 22 8.53 -11.88 25.18
CA ASP A 22 7.09 -11.92 24.95
C ASP A 22 6.68 -10.73 24.05
N VAL A 23 7.19 -10.76 22.81
CA VAL A 23 7.00 -9.66 21.83
C VAL A 23 5.51 -9.41 21.59
N ASP A 24 4.73 -10.49 21.47
CA ASP A 24 3.28 -10.45 21.28
C ASP A 24 2.59 -9.63 22.37
N LEU A 25 2.84 -9.94 23.65
CA LEU A 25 2.23 -9.23 24.78
C LEU A 25 2.69 -7.77 24.84
N ILE A 26 3.95 -7.49 24.49
CA ILE A 26 4.48 -6.13 24.52
C ILE A 26 3.88 -5.28 23.39
N LEU A 27 3.78 -5.81 22.17
CA LEU A 27 3.11 -5.13 21.06
C LEU A 27 1.63 -4.89 21.36
N LYS A 28 0.94 -5.89 21.93
CA LYS A 28 -0.44 -5.77 22.37
C LYS A 28 -0.63 -4.62 23.35
N ASN A 29 0.17 -4.60 24.42
CA ASN A 29 0.09 -3.55 25.43
C ASN A 29 0.48 -2.17 24.86
N PHE A 30 1.46 -2.11 23.97
CA PHE A 30 1.83 -0.85 23.31
C PHE A 30 0.69 -0.30 22.46
N LEU A 31 0.07 -1.13 21.61
CA LEU A 31 -1.06 -0.71 20.79
C LEU A 31 -2.23 -0.24 21.66
N LYS A 32 -2.54 -0.98 22.73
CA LYS A 32 -3.59 -0.61 23.69
C LYS A 32 -3.31 0.73 24.36
N GLU A 33 -2.10 0.94 24.90
CA GLU A 33 -1.69 2.22 25.48
C GLU A 33 -1.76 3.34 24.43
N SER A 34 -1.31 3.08 23.21
CA SER A 34 -1.35 4.02 22.08
C SER A 34 -2.77 4.44 21.71
N ILE A 35 -3.73 3.51 21.74
CA ILE A 35 -5.16 3.78 21.55
C ILE A 35 -5.68 4.68 22.67
N GLU A 36 -5.39 4.33 23.94
CA GLU A 36 -5.84 5.08 25.11
C GLU A 36 -5.35 6.55 25.11
N ILE A 37 -4.12 6.79 24.64
CA ILE A 37 -3.52 8.14 24.60
C ILE A 37 -3.59 8.81 23.21
N ASN A 38 -4.21 8.15 22.23
CA ASN A 38 -4.28 8.54 20.83
C ASN A 38 -2.92 8.97 20.24
N LYS A 39 -1.88 8.15 20.47
CA LYS A 39 -0.51 8.41 19.98
C LYS A 39 0.11 7.13 19.43
N PHE A 40 0.22 7.08 18.12
CA PHE A 40 0.66 5.88 17.40
C PHE A 40 2.04 6.06 16.79
N ASN A 41 2.76 4.95 16.68
CA ASN A 41 4.03 4.87 15.96
C ASN A 41 4.10 3.52 15.23
N PHE A 42 3.43 3.44 14.08
CA PHE A 42 3.33 2.20 13.31
C PHE A 42 4.67 1.73 12.76
N ASP A 43 5.61 2.62 12.42
CA ASP A 43 6.95 2.24 11.97
C ASP A 43 7.65 1.32 12.99
N GLN A 44 7.52 1.65 14.27
CA GLN A 44 8.08 0.85 15.35
C GLN A 44 7.36 -0.50 15.56
N VAL A 45 6.06 -0.55 15.27
CA VAL A 45 5.28 -1.79 15.32
C VAL A 45 5.69 -2.71 14.16
N LYS A 46 5.84 -2.15 12.95
CA LYS A 46 6.29 -2.87 11.75
C LYS A 46 7.65 -3.56 11.97
N GLU A 47 8.58 -2.89 12.65
CA GLU A 47 9.89 -3.50 13.00
C GLU A 47 9.75 -4.75 13.88
N LEU A 48 8.69 -4.85 14.68
CA LEU A 48 8.53 -5.91 15.67
C LEU A 48 7.60 -7.04 15.23
N VAL A 49 6.74 -6.83 14.22
CA VAL A 49 5.77 -7.86 13.79
C VAL A 49 6.43 -9.16 13.32
N PHE A 50 7.62 -9.08 12.71
CA PHE A 50 8.36 -10.25 12.24
C PHE A 50 8.91 -11.14 13.37
N TYR A 51 8.90 -10.65 14.60
CA TYR A 51 9.35 -11.40 15.78
C TYR A 51 8.19 -11.93 16.63
N MET A 52 6.94 -11.75 16.17
CA MET A 52 5.77 -12.29 16.86
C MET A 52 5.70 -13.81 16.72
N LYS A 53 5.26 -14.48 17.79
CA LYS A 53 4.96 -15.91 17.76
C LYS A 53 3.57 -16.17 17.19
N ASP A 54 2.61 -15.32 17.55
CA ASP A 54 1.24 -15.40 17.08
C ASP A 54 0.70 -13.99 16.77
N SER A 55 0.62 -13.67 15.48
CA SER A 55 0.13 -12.38 14.98
C SER A 55 -1.32 -12.09 15.34
N ARG A 56 -2.11 -13.10 15.72
CA ARG A 56 -3.52 -12.92 16.13
C ARG A 56 -3.64 -12.22 17.48
N ASN A 57 -2.57 -12.17 18.27
CA ASN A 57 -2.59 -11.56 19.60
C ASN A 57 -2.87 -10.06 19.62
N ILE A 58 -2.63 -9.37 18.49
CA ILE A 58 -2.89 -7.93 18.32
C ILE A 58 -4.13 -7.63 17.47
N TYR A 59 -4.92 -8.65 17.11
CA TYR A 59 -6.06 -8.50 16.20
C TYR A 59 -7.06 -7.46 16.73
N ASP A 60 -7.49 -7.59 17.98
CA ASP A 60 -8.48 -6.70 18.60
C ASP A 60 -8.01 -5.25 18.57
N GLU A 61 -6.75 -5.00 18.92
CA GLU A 61 -6.17 -3.66 18.91
C GLU A 61 -6.08 -3.08 17.49
N LEU A 62 -5.74 -3.89 16.48
CA LEU A 62 -5.73 -3.45 15.08
C LEU A 62 -7.14 -3.10 14.58
N ILE A 63 -8.16 -3.88 14.96
CA ILE A 63 -9.56 -3.56 14.65
C ILE A 63 -9.97 -2.23 15.27
N GLU A 64 -9.63 -2.00 16.54
CA GLU A 64 -9.88 -0.71 17.20
C GLU A 64 -9.21 0.46 16.47
N CYS A 65 -7.97 0.27 15.99
CA CYS A 65 -7.26 1.30 15.22
C CYS A 65 -7.96 1.65 13.89
N LEU A 66 -8.67 0.71 13.26
CA LEU A 66 -9.42 0.97 12.02
C LEU A 66 -10.60 1.94 12.23
N TYR A 67 -11.06 2.13 13.47
CA TYR A 67 -12.11 3.11 13.80
C TYR A 67 -11.58 4.50 14.14
N ILE A 68 -10.25 4.69 14.15
CA ILE A 68 -9.60 5.97 14.44
C ILE A 68 -9.17 6.61 13.12
N GLU A 69 -9.81 7.72 12.75
CA GLU A 69 -9.66 8.35 11.43
C GLU A 69 -8.21 8.68 11.07
N GLU A 70 -7.42 9.13 12.04
CA GLU A 70 -6.04 9.55 11.85
C GLU A 70 -5.08 8.40 11.55
N VAL A 71 -5.41 7.17 11.95
CA VAL A 71 -4.48 6.02 11.87
C VAL A 71 -5.04 4.78 11.18
N LYS A 72 -6.32 4.81 10.78
CA LYS A 72 -6.96 3.68 10.10
C LYS A 72 -6.20 3.20 8.85
N LEU A 73 -5.54 4.11 8.12
CA LEU A 73 -4.73 3.75 6.95
C LEU A 73 -3.46 3.02 7.37
N ASP A 74 -2.72 3.54 8.35
CA ASP A 74 -1.50 2.93 8.86
C ASP A 74 -1.77 1.54 9.47
N ALA A 75 -2.88 1.42 10.19
CA ALA A 75 -3.37 0.14 10.71
C ALA A 75 -3.69 -0.85 9.59
N LEU A 76 -4.36 -0.41 8.53
CA LEU A 76 -4.67 -1.26 7.38
C LEU A 76 -3.41 -1.72 6.63
N MET A 77 -2.42 -0.84 6.51
CA MET A 77 -1.11 -1.18 5.94
C MET A 77 -0.38 -2.22 6.79
N LEU A 78 -0.39 -2.07 8.12
CA LEU A 78 0.17 -3.07 9.04
C LEU A 78 -0.57 -4.41 8.96
N ILE A 79 -1.91 -4.40 8.89
CA ILE A 79 -2.71 -5.60 8.68
C ILE A 79 -2.28 -6.31 7.40
N PHE A 80 -2.08 -5.57 6.31
CA PHE A 80 -1.62 -6.16 5.05
C PHE A 80 -0.23 -6.81 5.18
N GLU A 81 0.72 -6.15 5.86
CA GLU A 81 2.04 -6.74 6.12
C GLU A 81 1.94 -8.05 6.91
N LEU A 82 1.05 -8.12 7.91
CA LEU A 82 0.79 -9.35 8.67
C LEU A 82 0.18 -10.44 7.78
N VAL A 83 -0.78 -10.10 6.92
CA VAL A 83 -1.40 -11.05 5.97
C VAL A 83 -0.38 -11.58 4.96
N GLU A 84 0.58 -10.75 4.52
CA GLU A 84 1.58 -11.15 3.53
C GLU A 84 2.69 -12.02 4.13
N HIS A 85 3.04 -11.80 5.41
CA HIS A 85 4.24 -12.39 6.02
C HIS A 85 3.98 -13.38 7.16
N THR A 86 2.74 -13.54 7.61
CA THR A 86 2.37 -14.44 8.70
C THR A 86 1.07 -15.20 8.38
N ASP A 87 0.62 -16.08 9.27
CA ASP A 87 -0.67 -16.78 9.18
C ASP A 87 -1.86 -15.88 9.60
N PHE A 88 -1.73 -14.56 9.49
CA PHE A 88 -2.79 -13.61 9.86
C PHE A 88 -3.87 -13.58 8.79
N GLU A 89 -5.13 -13.81 9.19
CA GLU A 89 -6.28 -13.79 8.30
C GLU A 89 -7.10 -12.51 8.50
N PHE A 90 -7.41 -11.83 7.40
CA PHE A 90 -8.25 -10.63 7.41
C PHE A 90 -9.11 -10.55 6.13
N ASP A 91 -10.38 -10.93 6.25
CA ASP A 91 -11.28 -11.10 5.10
C ASP A 91 -11.72 -9.78 4.45
N ASN A 92 -11.74 -8.69 5.22
CA ASN A 92 -12.33 -7.41 4.80
C ASN A 92 -11.30 -6.40 4.28
N LEU A 93 -10.10 -6.85 3.88
CA LEU A 93 -9.01 -5.97 3.43
C LEU A 93 -9.45 -5.05 2.28
N CYS A 94 -10.06 -5.62 1.24
CA CYS A 94 -10.48 -4.89 0.05
C CYS A 94 -11.55 -3.83 0.38
N GLU A 95 -12.57 -4.24 1.14
CA GLU A 95 -13.67 -3.35 1.54
C GLU A 95 -13.15 -2.18 2.39
N LYS A 96 -12.30 -2.50 3.37
CA LYS A 96 -11.70 -1.48 4.25
C LYS A 96 -10.78 -0.54 3.50
N LEU A 97 -10.01 -1.01 2.52
CA LEU A 97 -9.18 -0.13 1.71
C LEU A 97 -10.04 0.86 0.92
N THR A 98 -11.10 0.39 0.27
CA THR A 98 -12.01 1.28 -0.46
C THR A 98 -12.71 2.29 0.45
N GLU A 99 -13.08 1.89 1.67
CA GLU A 99 -13.67 2.79 2.68
C GLU A 99 -12.68 3.89 3.12
N VAL A 100 -11.39 3.55 3.28
CA VAL A 100 -10.34 4.47 3.72
C VAL A 100 -9.90 5.41 2.60
N LEU A 101 -9.98 4.99 1.34
CA LEU A 101 -9.64 5.81 0.18
C LEU A 101 -10.79 6.78 -0.15
N SER A 102 -10.57 8.06 0.13
CA SER A 102 -11.50 9.15 -0.14
C SER A 102 -10.76 10.32 -0.80
N THR A 103 -11.50 11.31 -1.31
CA THR A 103 -10.88 12.52 -1.88
C THR A 103 -10.08 13.34 -0.86
N LYS A 104 -10.23 13.06 0.44
CA LYS A 104 -9.45 13.68 1.53
C LYS A 104 -8.17 12.90 1.85
N THR A 105 -8.04 11.68 1.35
CA THR A 105 -6.90 10.82 1.66
C THR A 105 -5.64 11.40 1.04
N LYS A 106 -4.63 11.64 1.89
CA LYS A 106 -3.35 12.19 1.45
C LYS A 106 -2.62 11.15 0.62
N ILE A 107 -2.42 11.45 -0.67
CA ILE A 107 -1.65 10.58 -1.55
C ILE A 107 -0.15 10.74 -1.27
N THR A 108 0.48 9.66 -0.82
CA THR A 108 1.92 9.54 -0.59
C THR A 108 2.50 8.42 -1.46
N GLU A 109 3.82 8.40 -1.66
CA GLU A 109 4.48 7.27 -2.35
C GLU A 109 4.26 5.95 -1.61
N GLU A 110 4.27 5.97 -0.28
CA GLU A 110 4.03 4.79 0.55
C GLU A 110 2.63 4.21 0.32
N LEU A 111 1.59 5.06 0.30
CA LEU A 111 0.22 4.64 -0.01
C LEU A 111 0.11 4.08 -1.43
N LEU A 112 0.74 4.74 -2.41
CA LEU A 112 0.70 4.28 -3.79
C LEU A 112 1.41 2.93 -3.96
N TYR A 113 2.53 2.73 -3.28
CA TYR A 113 3.23 1.44 -3.28
C TYR A 113 2.39 0.36 -2.60
N PHE A 114 1.79 0.66 -1.45
CA PHE A 114 0.85 -0.23 -0.77
C PHE A 114 -0.31 -0.66 -1.67
N ILE A 115 -0.91 0.26 -2.43
CA ILE A 115 -1.96 -0.06 -3.42
C ILE A 115 -1.44 -1.06 -4.47
N ILE A 116 -0.21 -0.88 -4.99
CA ILE A 116 0.38 -1.82 -5.95
C ILE A 116 0.53 -3.22 -5.34
N GLN A 117 0.97 -3.31 -4.09
CA GLN A 117 1.10 -4.58 -3.39
C GLN A 117 -0.26 -5.26 -3.20
N VAL A 118 -1.27 -4.53 -2.75
CA VAL A 118 -2.64 -5.06 -2.59
C VAL A 118 -3.21 -5.53 -3.93
N VAL A 119 -3.04 -4.76 -5.01
CA VAL A 119 -3.48 -5.20 -6.35
C VAL A 119 -2.76 -6.48 -6.77
N ASN A 120 -1.43 -6.55 -6.61
CA ASN A 120 -0.66 -7.76 -6.94
C ASN A 120 -1.08 -8.99 -6.12
N PHE A 121 -1.44 -8.77 -4.86
CA PHE A 121 -1.95 -9.79 -3.96
C PHE A 121 -3.35 -10.28 -4.39
N GLU A 122 -4.26 -9.36 -4.68
CA GLU A 122 -5.67 -9.65 -4.97
C GLU A 122 -5.94 -10.13 -6.39
N VAL A 123 -5.05 -9.85 -7.35
CA VAL A 123 -5.11 -10.42 -8.70
C VAL A 123 -5.14 -11.95 -8.65
N LYS A 124 -4.38 -12.56 -7.72
CA LYS A 124 -4.36 -14.02 -7.53
C LYS A 124 -5.68 -14.56 -6.96
N ARG A 125 -6.47 -13.70 -6.32
CA ARG A 125 -7.75 -14.01 -5.68
C ARG A 125 -8.96 -13.61 -6.54
N SER A 126 -8.73 -13.13 -7.77
CA SER A 126 -9.76 -12.78 -8.75
C SER A 126 -10.76 -11.71 -8.26
N LYS A 127 -10.32 -10.76 -7.43
CA LYS A 127 -11.13 -9.63 -6.94
C LYS A 127 -11.18 -8.48 -7.93
N TYR A 128 -11.76 -8.71 -9.11
CA TYR A 128 -11.70 -7.77 -10.23
C TYR A 128 -12.40 -6.44 -9.96
N ASP A 129 -13.63 -6.48 -9.43
CA ASP A 129 -14.44 -5.28 -9.18
C ASP A 129 -13.71 -4.30 -8.25
N PHE A 130 -13.09 -4.82 -7.19
CA PHE A 130 -12.26 -4.03 -6.28
C PHE A 130 -11.07 -3.37 -6.98
N ILE A 131 -10.35 -4.10 -7.84
CA ILE A 131 -9.21 -3.52 -8.57
C ILE A 131 -9.68 -2.41 -9.51
N GLU A 132 -10.82 -2.58 -10.19
CA GLU A 132 -11.40 -1.54 -11.05
C GLU A 132 -11.80 -0.29 -10.26
N ASP A 133 -12.38 -0.46 -9.07
CA ASP A 133 -12.74 0.65 -8.16
C ASP A 133 -11.49 1.45 -7.73
N ILE A 134 -10.42 0.76 -7.33
CA ILE A 134 -9.14 1.38 -6.97
C ILE A 134 -8.54 2.16 -8.14
N ILE A 135 -8.55 1.59 -9.34
CA ILE A 135 -8.02 2.27 -10.54
C ILE A 135 -8.87 3.49 -10.90
N THR A 136 -10.19 3.38 -10.77
CA THR A 136 -11.11 4.52 -10.99
C THR A 136 -10.86 5.64 -9.98
N TYR A 137 -10.68 5.30 -8.71
CA TYR A 137 -10.31 6.24 -7.66
C TYR A 137 -9.00 6.98 -8.00
N LEU A 138 -7.93 6.24 -8.35
CA LEU A 138 -6.64 6.82 -8.72
C LEU A 138 -6.74 7.73 -9.96
N LEU A 139 -7.52 7.33 -10.96
CA LEU A 139 -7.75 8.14 -12.16
C LEU A 139 -8.41 9.48 -11.82
N ASN A 140 -9.37 9.51 -10.91
CA ASN A 140 -10.01 10.75 -10.48
C ASN A 140 -9.03 11.61 -9.69
N MET A 141 -8.33 11.02 -8.71
CA MET A 141 -7.34 11.74 -7.90
C MET A 141 -6.20 12.35 -8.73
N SER A 142 -5.81 11.71 -9.84
CA SER A 142 -4.72 12.18 -10.69
C SER A 142 -4.94 13.55 -11.34
N ILE A 143 -6.20 14.00 -11.44
CA ILE A 143 -6.59 15.32 -12.00
C ILE A 143 -6.45 16.42 -10.95
N ASP A 144 -6.71 16.11 -9.68
CA ASP A 144 -6.90 17.10 -8.60
C ASP A 144 -5.64 17.37 -7.77
N VAL A 145 -4.52 16.72 -8.09
CA VAL A 145 -3.26 16.83 -7.34
C VAL A 145 -2.19 17.57 -8.13
N ASN A 146 -1.15 18.02 -7.43
CA ASN A 146 0.01 18.65 -8.06
C ASN A 146 0.74 17.68 -9.00
N THR A 147 1.53 18.25 -9.91
CA THR A 147 2.21 17.49 -10.97
C THR A 147 3.05 16.31 -10.47
N PRO A 148 3.87 16.45 -9.41
CA PRO A 148 4.66 15.32 -8.92
C PRO A 148 3.83 14.14 -8.43
N VAL A 149 2.80 14.41 -7.63
CA VAL A 149 1.92 13.36 -7.11
C VAL A 149 1.11 12.74 -8.24
N SER A 150 0.64 13.55 -9.21
CA SER A 150 -0.06 13.06 -10.41
C SER A 150 0.82 12.08 -11.20
N THR A 151 2.12 12.38 -11.35
CA THR A 151 3.08 11.48 -12.03
C THR A 151 3.17 10.13 -11.33
N ASN A 152 3.29 10.13 -10.00
CA ASN A 152 3.36 8.90 -9.21
C ASN A 152 2.05 8.10 -9.27
N ILE A 153 0.89 8.77 -9.28
CA ILE A 153 -0.41 8.11 -9.46
C ILE A 153 -0.49 7.46 -10.84
N ILE A 154 -0.12 8.16 -11.92
CA ILE A 154 -0.16 7.60 -13.27
C ILE A 154 0.82 6.44 -13.42
N TYR A 155 2.00 6.54 -12.80
CA TYR A 155 2.96 5.43 -12.76
C TYR A 155 2.42 4.22 -11.99
N THR A 156 1.67 4.47 -10.91
CA THR A 156 0.95 3.43 -10.15
C THR A 156 -0.08 2.73 -11.03
N ILE A 157 -0.93 3.48 -11.72
CA ILE A 157 -1.94 2.94 -12.64
C ILE A 157 -1.28 2.10 -13.73
N LEU A 158 -0.21 2.61 -14.36
CA LEU A 158 0.54 1.87 -15.37
C LEU A 158 1.10 0.56 -14.80
N THR A 159 1.64 0.58 -13.58
CA THR A 159 2.17 -0.61 -12.90
C THR A 159 1.06 -1.63 -12.64
N CYS A 160 -0.10 -1.18 -12.14
CA CYS A 160 -1.27 -2.05 -11.95
C CYS A 160 -1.77 -2.63 -13.28
N CYS A 161 -1.79 -1.86 -14.37
CA CYS A 161 -2.14 -2.39 -15.70
C CYS A 161 -1.17 -3.47 -16.18
N ARG A 162 0.12 -3.35 -15.84
CA ARG A 162 1.12 -4.37 -16.19
C ARG A 162 0.96 -5.65 -15.36
N ILE A 163 0.55 -5.52 -14.10
CA ILE A 163 0.20 -6.66 -13.23
C ILE A 163 -1.08 -7.32 -13.74
N TYR A 164 -2.08 -6.53 -14.13
CA TYR A 164 -3.37 -7.00 -14.61
C TYR A 164 -3.79 -6.32 -15.93
N PRO A 165 -3.41 -6.91 -17.09
CA PRO A 165 -3.59 -6.27 -18.41
C PRO A 165 -5.03 -5.90 -18.81
N ASN A 166 -6.06 -6.53 -18.24
CA ASN A 166 -7.44 -6.16 -18.55
C ASN A 166 -7.77 -4.72 -18.16
N LEU A 167 -7.04 -4.15 -17.18
CA LEU A 167 -7.20 -2.75 -16.77
C LEU A 167 -6.86 -1.76 -17.89
N TYR A 168 -6.05 -2.13 -18.89
CA TYR A 168 -5.80 -1.24 -20.03
C TYR A 168 -7.10 -0.86 -20.75
N LEU A 169 -8.12 -1.72 -20.78
CA LEU A 169 -9.41 -1.41 -21.40
C LEU A 169 -10.16 -0.31 -20.64
N LEU A 170 -10.15 -0.38 -19.31
CA LEU A 170 -10.74 0.64 -18.43
C LEU A 170 -9.99 1.96 -18.56
N VAL A 171 -8.65 1.91 -18.40
CA VAL A 171 -7.78 3.10 -18.38
C VAL A 171 -7.78 3.81 -19.74
N ASN A 172 -7.71 3.08 -20.85
CA ASN A 172 -7.70 3.67 -22.20
C ASN A 172 -9.01 4.39 -22.55
N LYS A 173 -10.14 3.99 -21.96
CA LYS A 173 -11.44 4.65 -22.15
C LYS A 173 -11.66 5.84 -21.22
N SER A 174 -10.85 5.98 -20.16
CA SER A 174 -11.03 7.02 -19.15
C SER A 174 -10.85 8.43 -19.70
N ILE A 175 -11.75 9.34 -19.31
CA ILE A 175 -11.65 10.77 -19.62
C ILE A 175 -10.44 11.39 -18.90
N SER A 176 -10.12 10.92 -17.69
CA SER A 176 -8.99 11.43 -16.89
C SER A 176 -7.66 11.30 -17.62
N ILE A 177 -7.42 10.15 -18.27
CA ILE A 177 -6.21 9.93 -19.08
C ILE A 177 -6.15 10.89 -20.27
N LYS A 178 -7.29 11.15 -20.93
CA LYS A 178 -7.36 12.11 -22.04
C LYS A 178 -7.06 13.54 -21.58
N MET A 179 -7.59 13.93 -20.42
CA MET A 179 -7.32 15.25 -19.82
C MET A 179 -5.84 15.41 -19.48
N LEU A 180 -5.22 14.39 -18.91
CA LEU A 180 -3.82 14.43 -18.51
C LEU A 180 -2.84 14.26 -19.69
N TYR A 181 -3.30 13.87 -20.88
CA TYR A 181 -2.44 13.69 -22.05
C TYR A 181 -1.67 14.96 -22.45
N PHE A 182 -2.27 16.12 -22.24
CA PHE A 182 -1.66 17.42 -22.52
C PHE A 182 -0.90 18.01 -21.33
N SER A 183 -0.62 17.20 -20.29
CA SER A 183 0.12 17.59 -19.09
C SER A 183 1.56 17.07 -19.10
N PHE A 184 2.31 17.33 -18.02
CA PHE A 184 3.64 16.78 -17.78
C PHE A 184 3.69 15.24 -17.75
N ASN A 185 2.55 14.57 -17.64
CA ASN A 185 2.42 13.11 -17.65
C ASN A 185 2.41 12.50 -19.06
N LYS A 186 2.55 13.30 -20.13
CA LYS A 186 2.39 12.86 -21.51
C LYS A 186 3.14 11.56 -21.84
N LYS A 187 4.43 11.44 -21.49
CA LYS A 187 5.23 10.24 -21.81
C LYS A 187 4.67 8.97 -21.14
N LEU A 188 4.22 9.07 -19.88
CA LEU A 188 3.60 7.93 -19.17
C LEU A 188 2.27 7.55 -19.80
N ILE A 189 1.47 8.52 -20.21
CA ILE A 189 0.18 8.27 -20.85
C ILE A 189 0.35 7.68 -22.24
N GLU A 190 1.29 8.20 -23.04
CA GLU A 190 1.69 7.58 -24.31
C GLU A 190 2.10 6.13 -24.11
N ARG A 191 2.85 5.84 -23.04
CA ARG A 191 3.23 4.48 -22.70
C ARG A 191 2.03 3.59 -22.39
N ILE A 192 1.05 4.09 -21.62
CA ILE A 192 -0.21 3.39 -21.36
C ILE A 192 -0.93 3.09 -22.69
N TYR A 193 -1.05 4.07 -23.60
CA TYR A 193 -1.70 3.86 -24.89
C TYR A 193 -0.98 2.85 -25.78
N ILE A 194 0.35 2.88 -25.82
CA ILE A 194 1.16 1.92 -26.58
C ILE A 194 0.94 0.51 -26.01
N GLU A 195 1.06 0.33 -24.69
CA GLU A 195 0.92 -0.97 -24.03
C GLU A 195 -0.53 -1.50 -24.05
N ALA A 196 -1.53 -0.61 -24.08
CA ALA A 196 -2.92 -0.98 -24.27
C ALA A 196 -3.20 -1.57 -25.66
N ASN A 197 -2.58 -1.01 -26.71
CA ASN A 197 -2.83 -1.40 -28.11
C ASN A 197 -1.85 -2.43 -28.65
N ASN A 198 -0.76 -2.70 -27.94
CA ASN A 198 0.26 -3.67 -28.35
C ASN A 198 0.75 -4.52 -27.18
N ASP A 199 0.18 -5.73 -27.07
CA ASP A 199 0.55 -6.75 -26.08
C ASP A 199 2.05 -7.07 -26.09
N SER A 200 2.72 -7.02 -27.25
CA SER A 200 4.15 -7.31 -27.35
C SER A 200 5.04 -6.24 -26.72
N SER A 201 4.51 -5.05 -26.45
CA SER A 201 5.23 -3.94 -25.82
C SER A 201 5.15 -3.96 -24.29
N ARG A 202 4.29 -4.82 -23.73
CA ARG A 202 4.11 -5.00 -22.29
C ARG A 202 5.32 -5.71 -21.70
N PRO A 203 5.76 -5.35 -20.48
CA PRO A 203 6.75 -6.14 -19.77
C PRO A 203 6.18 -7.54 -19.48
N LYS A 204 7.01 -8.57 -19.63
CA LYS A 204 6.60 -9.96 -19.36
C LYS A 204 6.33 -10.24 -17.89
N ASN A 205 7.09 -9.56 -17.02
CA ASN A 205 7.01 -9.68 -15.57
C ASN A 205 7.08 -8.29 -14.96
N VAL A 206 6.37 -8.09 -13.85
CA VAL A 206 6.48 -6.91 -13.00
C VAL A 206 7.13 -7.34 -11.70
N PHE A 207 8.29 -6.79 -11.39
CA PHE A 207 8.98 -7.04 -10.13
C PHE A 207 8.75 -5.85 -9.19
N LEU A 208 8.26 -6.12 -7.98
CA LEU A 208 8.06 -5.10 -6.95
C LEU A 208 9.28 -4.98 -6.02
N ASN A 209 10.22 -5.93 -6.09
CA ASN A 209 11.49 -5.85 -5.36
C ASN A 209 12.28 -4.63 -5.83
N ASN A 210 12.65 -3.75 -4.90
CA ASN A 210 13.32 -2.47 -5.16
C ASN A 210 12.51 -1.53 -6.07
N PHE A 211 11.17 -1.60 -6.01
CA PHE A 211 10.32 -0.65 -6.70
C PHE A 211 10.63 0.78 -6.27
N CYS A 212 10.72 1.69 -7.23
CA CYS A 212 10.93 3.11 -6.99
C CYS A 212 10.02 3.91 -7.92
N PHE A 213 9.44 4.99 -7.40
CA PHE A 213 8.77 5.97 -8.23
C PHE A 213 9.78 6.76 -9.07
N PRO A 214 9.40 7.16 -10.30
CA PRO A 214 10.26 7.97 -11.14
C PRO A 214 10.54 9.32 -10.48
N LYS A 215 11.82 9.64 -10.27
CA LYS A 215 12.22 10.97 -9.77
C LYS A 215 12.07 11.99 -10.88
N LEU A 216 11.42 13.12 -10.60
CA LEU A 216 11.16 14.21 -11.56
C LEU A 216 12.39 15.04 -11.96
N LYS A 217 13.61 14.48 -11.92
CA LYS A 217 14.82 15.17 -12.40
C LYS A 217 15.47 14.40 -13.55
N GLU A 218 15.59 15.14 -14.67
CA GLU A 218 16.45 14.95 -15.84
C GLU A 218 16.07 13.94 -16.95
N ASP A 219 15.19 12.95 -16.74
CA ASP A 219 14.79 12.05 -17.84
C ASP A 219 13.56 12.53 -18.66
N LEU A 220 13.03 13.70 -18.33
CA LEU A 220 11.75 14.20 -18.86
C LEU A 220 11.77 15.64 -19.45
N ILE A 221 12.95 16.25 -19.61
CA ILE A 221 13.13 17.48 -20.42
C ILE A 221 13.80 17.14 -21.73
#